data_AF-A0A975WFW6-F1
#
_entry.id   AF-A0A975WFW6-F1
#
_cell.length_a   1.000
_cell.length_b   1.000
_cell.length_c   1.000
_cell.angle_alpha   90.00
_cell.angle_beta   90.00
_cell.angle_gamma   90.00
#
_symmetry.space_group_name_H-M   'P 1'
#
loop_
_entity.id
_entity.type
_entity.pdbx_description
1 polymer ?
#
loop_
_entity_poly.entity_id
_entity_poly.type
_entity_poly.pdbx_seq_one_letter_code
_entity_poly.pdbx_strand_id
1 'polypeptide(L)'
;MNSPSNSPLGGRAGADDVALVSAYLADNPRLSKGAVGAARHFLKWARARKIPTRDLDASAVDRFLRHRCRCGRYSPSQLRKPAYATDTRRFLSYLEATGVVFIANEVARLGQYLEAHAEKLCATGYSKVTYSTHLSQARHFAEWALLTRVPVHGINEATIDHFARHNCRCGEKTKHGKDMLGSRLKNRRRGARAFVRFLRDEGLIPPEAPDCVTTCDPRLTEFSEWLRRERGVTHETVRRFLYEANRWLDSLGATPKDYNAAAIRSIVLNQGEERSRSSVRMTVTVLRAFLRFTIVQNQCAPSLLYAVPSAVSRKLSTVPPTILRTKIEEIIASCGTKTPVEIRDRAILLLLARLALRAGDIWQLRLSDIDWRASRLRLHGKARREVLVPIPQDAGDALLTYIEDVRPVVTTDRVFLRIQAPFT
;
A
#
# COMPACT_ATOMS: atom_id res chain seq x y z
N MET A 1 44.49 -7.64 65.82
CA MET A 1 44.34 -7.98 64.39
C MET A 1 43.30 -7.03 63.81
N ASN A 2 43.78 -6.00 63.10
CA ASN A 2 42.97 -4.90 62.59
C ASN A 2 42.37 -5.24 61.22
N SER A 3 41.14 -4.76 61.01
CA SER A 3 40.32 -4.81 59.80
C SER A 3 41.03 -4.39 58.51
N PRO A 4 40.48 -4.79 57.34
CA PRO A 4 40.47 -3.93 56.17
C PRO A 4 39.06 -3.47 55.82
N SER A 5 38.97 -2.15 55.63
CA SER A 5 37.81 -1.35 55.25
C SER A 5 37.12 -1.82 53.96
N ASN A 6 35.79 -1.87 54.00
CA ASN A 6 34.94 -1.82 52.81
C ASN A 6 34.83 -0.37 52.31
N SER A 7 35.37 -0.09 51.12
CA SER A 7 35.11 1.14 50.36
C SER A 7 34.09 0.89 49.23
N PRO A 8 33.28 1.90 48.82
CA PRO A 8 32.05 1.69 48.07
C PRO A 8 32.26 1.62 46.55
N LEU A 9 31.67 0.60 45.91
CA LEU A 9 31.56 0.40 44.44
C LEU A 9 30.58 1.38 43.74
N GLY A 10 30.39 2.59 44.27
CA GLY A 10 29.46 3.60 43.73
C GLY A 10 29.99 4.44 42.56
N GLY A 11 31.30 4.36 42.25
CA GLY A 11 31.97 5.31 41.34
C GLY A 11 31.93 4.98 39.84
N ARG A 12 32.02 3.70 39.45
CA ARG A 12 32.28 3.31 38.04
C ARG A 12 31.11 3.61 37.09
N ALA A 13 29.88 3.21 37.42
CA ALA A 13 28.71 3.51 36.58
C ALA A 13 28.36 5.01 36.53
N GLY A 14 28.85 5.80 37.50
CA GLY A 14 28.78 7.26 37.53
C GLY A 14 29.53 7.93 36.39
N ALA A 15 30.74 7.44 36.13
CA ALA A 15 31.65 7.98 35.12
C ALA A 15 31.14 7.73 33.70
N ASP A 16 30.56 6.56 33.43
CA ASP A 16 30.05 6.16 32.12
C ASP A 16 28.89 7.07 31.64
N ASP A 17 27.94 7.41 32.52
CA ASP A 17 26.82 8.30 32.16
C ASP A 17 27.29 9.76 31.91
N VAL A 18 28.33 10.21 32.61
CA VAL A 18 28.92 11.54 32.40
C VAL A 18 29.66 11.58 31.07
N ALA A 19 30.42 10.54 30.74
CA ALA A 19 31.09 10.40 29.44
C ALA A 19 30.08 10.41 28.28
N LEU A 20 28.98 9.65 28.37
CA LEU A 20 27.95 9.61 27.33
C LEU A 20 27.29 10.96 27.07
N VAL A 21 26.99 11.72 28.13
CA VAL A 21 26.39 13.06 27.97
C VAL A 21 27.41 14.07 27.43
N SER A 22 28.68 13.95 27.80
CA SER A 22 29.76 14.80 27.27
C SER A 22 30.00 14.53 25.79
N ALA A 23 30.01 13.26 25.36
CA ALA A 23 30.09 12.88 23.95
C ALA A 23 28.88 13.43 23.15
N TYR A 24 27.67 13.28 23.69
CA TYR A 24 26.46 13.83 23.08
C TYR A 24 26.53 15.35 22.88
N LEU A 25 27.11 16.08 23.84
CA LEU A 25 27.31 17.53 23.76
C LEU A 25 28.40 17.90 22.74
N ALA A 26 29.51 17.15 22.68
CA ALA A 26 30.59 17.37 21.74
C ALA A 26 30.11 17.19 20.29
N ASP A 27 29.33 16.15 20.02
CA ASP A 27 28.79 15.85 18.68
C ASP A 27 27.64 16.80 18.28
N ASN A 28 27.03 17.50 19.25
CA ASN A 28 25.91 18.40 19.02
C ASN A 28 26.08 19.74 19.78
N PRO A 29 26.99 20.63 19.32
CA PRO A 29 27.35 21.85 20.04
C PRO A 29 26.21 22.86 20.20
N ARG A 30 25.12 22.73 19.43
CA ARG A 30 23.92 23.60 19.50
C ARG A 30 22.81 23.06 20.43
N LEU A 31 23.10 22.07 21.28
CA LEU A 31 22.11 21.51 22.22
C LEU A 31 21.67 22.55 23.27
N SER A 32 20.37 22.56 23.56
CA SER A 32 19.84 23.40 24.64
C SER A 32 20.25 22.84 26.01
N LYS A 33 20.35 23.70 27.03
CA LYS A 33 20.52 23.28 28.43
C LYS A 33 19.43 22.30 28.87
N GLY A 34 18.21 22.45 28.32
CA GLY A 34 17.08 21.54 28.56
C GLY A 34 17.33 20.13 28.03
N ALA A 35 17.89 20.01 26.83
CA ALA A 35 18.16 18.73 26.18
C ALA A 35 19.26 17.93 26.92
N VAL A 36 20.33 18.61 27.33
CA VAL A 36 21.39 18.01 28.17
C VAL A 36 20.82 17.60 29.54
N GLY A 37 19.91 18.41 30.09
CA GLY A 37 19.20 18.09 31.33
C GLY A 37 18.31 16.85 31.22
N ALA A 38 17.62 16.67 30.09
CA ALA A 38 16.80 15.50 29.80
C ALA A 38 17.63 14.22 29.69
N ALA A 39 18.74 14.25 28.95
CA ALA A 39 19.67 13.13 28.82
C ALA A 39 20.19 12.65 30.19
N ARG A 40 20.68 13.58 31.02
CA ARG A 40 21.16 13.26 32.38
C ARG A 40 20.06 12.68 33.28
N HIS A 41 18.84 13.19 33.15
CA HIS A 41 17.71 12.69 33.95
C HIS A 41 17.33 11.27 33.54
N PHE A 42 17.29 11.01 32.23
CA PHE A 42 16.95 9.70 31.69
C PHE A 42 17.95 8.61 32.12
N LEU A 43 19.25 8.87 32.01
CA LEU A 43 20.30 7.93 32.48
C LEU A 43 20.23 7.70 33.99
N LYS A 44 20.05 8.76 34.78
CA LYS A 44 19.86 8.64 36.24
C LYS A 44 18.67 7.75 36.59
N TRP A 45 17.56 7.90 35.86
CA TRP A 45 16.37 7.08 36.02
C TRP A 45 16.60 5.62 35.61
N ALA A 46 17.26 5.38 34.48
CA ALA A 46 17.58 4.04 33.99
C ALA A 46 18.44 3.27 35.01
N ARG A 47 19.46 3.95 35.54
CA ARG A 47 20.33 3.42 36.59
C ARG A 47 19.56 3.08 37.87
N ALA A 48 18.68 3.97 38.33
CA ALA A 48 17.85 3.71 39.52
C ALA A 48 16.92 2.50 39.33
N ARG A 49 16.56 2.18 38.09
CA ARG A 49 15.74 1.02 37.70
C ARG A 49 16.57 -0.22 37.31
N LYS A 50 17.89 -0.15 37.41
CA LYS A 50 18.84 -1.20 37.01
C LYS A 50 18.65 -1.65 35.54
N ILE A 51 18.27 -0.72 34.65
CA ILE A 51 18.18 -0.98 33.21
C ILE A 51 19.54 -0.69 32.59
N PRO A 52 20.23 -1.68 31.99
CA PRO A 52 21.50 -1.45 31.31
C PRO A 52 21.34 -0.48 30.13
N THR A 53 22.34 0.38 29.89
CA THR A 53 22.28 1.38 28.81
C THR A 53 22.06 0.74 27.43
N ARG A 54 22.64 -0.45 27.21
CA ARG A 54 22.47 -1.24 25.97
C ARG A 54 21.03 -1.68 25.70
N ASP A 55 20.21 -1.79 26.74
CA ASP A 55 18.83 -2.30 26.71
C ASP A 55 17.79 -1.16 26.74
N LEU A 56 18.23 0.09 26.61
CA LEU A 56 17.32 1.24 26.53
C LEU A 56 16.61 1.28 25.18
N ASP A 57 15.30 1.42 25.22
CA ASP A 57 14.43 1.49 24.05
C ASP A 57 13.34 2.55 24.21
N ALA A 58 12.44 2.66 23.22
CA ALA A 58 11.32 3.59 23.26
C ALA A 58 10.36 3.29 24.45
N SER A 59 10.23 2.02 24.86
CA SER A 59 9.42 1.63 26.02
C SER A 59 10.04 2.14 27.32
N ALA A 60 11.37 2.11 27.46
CA ALA A 60 12.09 2.70 28.57
C ALA A 60 11.85 4.22 28.64
N VAL A 61 11.88 4.93 27.50
CA VAL A 61 11.54 6.37 27.46
C VAL A 61 10.10 6.61 27.90
N ASP A 62 9.14 5.80 27.46
CA ASP A 62 7.74 5.94 27.85
C ASP A 62 7.47 5.60 29.33
N ARG A 63 8.23 4.64 29.90
CA ARG A 63 8.22 4.36 31.34
C ARG A 63 8.88 5.48 32.13
N PHE A 64 9.90 6.14 31.58
CA PHE A 64 10.53 7.32 32.14
C PHE A 64 9.55 8.50 32.14
N LEU A 65 8.92 8.83 31.02
CA LEU A 65 8.02 9.99 30.97
C LEU A 65 6.78 9.84 31.88
N ARG A 66 6.40 8.61 32.24
CA ARG A 66 5.28 8.30 33.16
C ARG A 66 5.69 8.07 34.61
N HIS A 67 6.98 8.11 34.95
CA HIS A 67 7.41 7.77 36.30
C HIS A 67 7.05 8.87 37.31
N ARG A 68 6.78 8.47 38.56
CA ARG A 68 6.69 9.40 39.69
C ARG A 68 8.11 9.85 40.04
N CYS A 69 8.50 11.03 39.56
CA CYS A 69 9.86 11.56 39.69
C CYS A 69 10.27 11.74 41.15
N ARG A 70 11.29 10.98 41.57
CA ARG A 70 11.99 11.11 42.86
C ARG A 70 13.48 11.40 42.67
N CYS A 71 13.88 11.86 41.48
CA CYS A 71 15.27 11.95 41.04
C CYS A 71 16.07 13.14 41.64
N GLY A 72 15.66 13.69 42.78
CA GLY A 72 16.28 14.85 43.43
C GLY A 72 16.03 16.14 42.64
N ARG A 73 17.06 16.68 41.99
CA ARG A 73 17.08 17.97 41.25
C ARG A 73 16.12 18.11 40.05
N TYR A 74 15.24 17.15 39.82
CA TYR A 74 14.35 17.10 38.66
C TYR A 74 12.88 17.15 39.10
N SER A 75 12.10 18.01 38.45
CA SER A 75 10.70 18.23 38.81
C SER A 75 9.76 17.31 38.02
N PRO A 76 8.72 16.73 38.65
CA PRO A 76 7.68 15.98 37.94
C PRO A 76 6.99 16.77 36.81
N SER A 77 6.94 18.10 36.92
CA SER A 77 6.33 18.97 35.90
C SER A 77 7.09 18.97 34.57
N GLN A 78 8.41 18.73 34.60
CA GLN A 78 9.25 18.70 33.39
C GLN A 78 8.89 17.52 32.48
N LEU A 79 8.53 16.37 33.06
CA LEU A 79 8.16 15.16 32.31
C LEU A 79 6.87 15.32 31.48
N ARG A 80 6.02 16.28 31.84
CA ARG A 80 4.79 16.59 31.10
C ARG A 80 5.02 17.54 29.91
N LYS A 81 6.20 18.17 29.79
CA LYS A 81 6.50 19.11 28.72
C LYS A 81 6.82 18.35 27.42
N PRO A 82 6.13 18.62 26.30
CA PRO A 82 6.39 17.96 25.02
C PRO A 82 7.85 18.05 24.56
N ALA A 83 8.47 19.24 24.72
CA ALA A 83 9.87 19.45 24.39
C ALA A 83 10.82 18.50 25.16
N TYR A 84 10.51 18.20 26.42
CA TYR A 84 11.33 17.31 27.26
C TYR A 84 11.26 15.85 26.80
N ALA A 85 10.07 15.42 26.35
CA ALA A 85 9.90 14.11 25.73
C ALA A 85 10.67 14.01 24.41
N THR A 86 10.61 15.04 23.56
CA THR A 86 11.38 15.12 22.31
C THR A 86 12.88 15.06 22.58
N ASP A 87 13.38 15.84 23.54
CA ASP A 87 14.80 15.86 23.90
C ASP A 87 15.30 14.50 24.42
N THR A 88 14.47 13.80 25.21
CA THR A 88 14.79 12.45 25.70
C THR A 88 14.86 11.44 24.57
N ARG A 89 13.91 11.49 23.63
CA ARG A 89 13.92 10.60 22.44
C ARG A 89 15.11 10.90 21.53
N ARG A 90 15.45 12.17 21.32
CA ARG A 90 16.63 12.58 20.55
C ARG A 90 17.92 12.00 21.15
N PHE A 91 18.03 11.98 22.48
CA PHE A 91 19.16 11.36 23.15
C PHE A 91 19.18 9.83 22.97
N LEU A 92 18.04 9.14 23.05
CA LEU A 92 17.96 7.72 22.73
C LEU A 92 18.42 7.43 21.29
N SER A 93 17.95 8.21 20.31
CA SER A 93 18.37 8.06 18.91
C SER A 93 19.88 8.29 18.71
N TYR A 94 20.49 9.17 19.51
CA TYR A 94 21.94 9.35 19.51
C TYR A 94 22.68 8.11 20.05
N LEU A 95 22.20 7.53 21.16
CA LEU A 95 22.79 6.29 21.71
C LEU A 95 22.65 5.11 20.73
N GLU A 96 21.54 5.06 19.99
CA GLU A 96 21.31 4.10 18.91
C GLU A 96 22.29 4.31 17.73
N ALA A 97 22.50 5.56 17.29
CA ALA A 97 23.39 5.88 16.18
C ALA A 97 24.87 5.64 16.50
N THR A 98 25.28 5.85 17.75
CA THR A 98 26.66 5.62 18.23
C THR A 98 26.93 4.16 18.62
N GLY A 99 25.92 3.27 18.52
CA GLY A 99 26.05 1.85 18.84
C GLY A 99 26.09 1.53 20.34
N VAL A 100 25.82 2.51 21.21
CA VAL A 100 25.74 2.33 22.66
C VAL A 100 24.49 1.55 23.06
N VAL A 101 23.38 1.78 22.36
CA VAL A 101 22.14 0.99 22.44
C VAL A 101 22.14 -0.03 21.31
N PHE A 102 21.91 -1.29 21.64
CA PHE A 102 21.85 -2.34 20.62
C PHE A 102 20.52 -2.28 19.87
N ILE A 103 20.59 -2.22 18.54
CA ILE A 103 19.46 -2.43 17.65
C ILE A 103 19.73 -3.70 16.86
N ALA A 104 18.91 -4.73 17.07
CA ALA A 104 18.98 -5.96 16.31
C ALA A 104 18.94 -5.67 14.79
N ASN A 105 19.76 -6.37 14.02
CA ASN A 105 19.90 -6.15 12.57
C ASN A 105 18.58 -6.37 11.81
N GLU A 106 17.66 -7.13 12.38
CA GLU A 106 16.35 -7.41 11.79
C GLU A 106 15.42 -6.18 11.79
N VAL A 107 15.70 -5.17 12.63
CA VAL A 107 14.90 -3.94 12.72
C VAL A 107 15.10 -3.08 11.48
N ALA A 108 13.99 -2.56 10.95
CA ALA A 108 13.99 -1.78 9.72
C ALA A 108 14.61 -0.38 9.89
N ARG A 109 15.87 -0.23 9.45
CA ARG A 109 16.58 1.06 9.39
C ARG A 109 16.21 1.85 8.14
N LEU A 110 14.93 2.21 8.01
CA LEU A 110 14.38 2.81 6.78
C LEU A 110 14.87 4.24 6.50
N GLY A 111 15.46 4.90 7.51
CA GLY A 111 15.93 6.29 7.39
C GLY A 111 17.00 6.48 6.30
N GLN A 112 17.83 5.47 6.05
CA GLN A 112 18.88 5.53 5.03
C GLN A 112 18.36 5.62 3.59
N TYR A 113 17.09 5.26 3.35
CA TYR A 113 16.48 5.27 2.02
C TYR A 113 15.64 6.52 1.73
N LEU A 114 15.61 7.49 2.65
CA LEU A 114 14.77 8.69 2.52
C LEU A 114 15.23 9.62 1.40
N GLU A 115 16.54 9.70 1.15
CA GLU A 115 17.12 10.55 0.09
C GLU A 115 16.78 9.98 -1.29
N ALA A 116 17.06 8.70 -1.52
CA ALA A 116 16.66 8.00 -2.74
C ALA A 116 15.14 8.07 -2.99
N HIS A 117 14.33 7.98 -1.93
CA HIS A 117 12.88 8.16 -2.06
C HIS A 117 12.50 9.58 -2.49
N ALA A 118 13.18 10.60 -1.96
CA ALA A 118 12.95 12.00 -2.31
C ALA A 118 13.26 12.27 -3.79
N GLU A 119 14.36 11.74 -4.30
CA GLU A 119 14.72 11.83 -5.73
C GLU A 119 13.63 11.21 -6.62
N LYS A 120 13.15 10.01 -6.28
CA LYS A 120 12.08 9.34 -7.02
C LYS A 120 10.76 10.11 -6.97
N LEU A 121 10.40 10.67 -5.82
CA LEU A 121 9.21 11.52 -5.68
C LEU A 121 9.29 12.79 -6.54
N CYS A 122 10.49 13.38 -6.65
CA CYS A 122 10.74 14.54 -7.50
C CYS A 122 10.52 14.19 -8.99
N ALA A 123 11.08 13.06 -9.43
CA ALA A 123 10.92 12.57 -10.80
C ALA A 123 9.47 12.18 -11.16
N THR A 124 8.61 11.92 -10.17
CA THR A 124 7.21 11.52 -10.39
C THR A 124 6.31 12.68 -10.87
N GLY A 125 6.77 13.93 -10.75
CA GLY A 125 6.01 15.11 -11.19
C GLY A 125 4.93 15.58 -10.22
N TYR A 126 5.06 15.25 -8.93
CA TYR A 126 4.12 15.73 -7.91
C TYR A 126 4.20 17.25 -7.69
N SER A 127 3.09 17.87 -7.27
CA SER A 127 3.10 19.25 -6.77
C SER A 127 4.03 19.39 -5.55
N LYS A 128 4.60 20.60 -5.32
CA LYS A 128 5.47 20.88 -4.16
C LYS A 128 4.81 20.49 -2.82
N VAL A 129 3.50 20.69 -2.69
CA VAL A 129 2.74 20.37 -1.46
C VAL A 129 2.62 18.85 -1.30
N THR A 130 2.27 18.13 -2.36
CA THR A 130 2.14 16.66 -2.34
C THR A 130 3.48 16.00 -2.08
N TYR A 131 4.53 16.45 -2.76
CA TYR A 131 5.92 16.02 -2.54
C TYR A 131 6.32 16.17 -1.07
N SER A 132 6.17 17.37 -0.51
CA SER A 132 6.55 17.67 0.88
C SER A 132 5.75 16.82 1.87
N THR A 133 4.47 16.57 1.57
CA THR A 133 3.61 15.72 2.38
C THR A 133 4.07 14.26 2.36
N HIS A 134 4.35 13.70 1.18
CA HIS A 134 4.83 12.31 1.06
C HIS A 134 6.18 12.13 1.75
N LEU A 135 7.14 13.03 1.52
CA LEU A 135 8.45 12.96 2.16
C LEU A 135 8.34 13.08 3.69
N SER A 136 7.52 13.99 4.20
CA SER A 136 7.28 14.11 5.65
C SER A 136 6.64 12.87 6.25
N GLN A 137 5.70 12.22 5.54
CA GLN A 137 5.11 10.97 6.03
C GLN A 137 6.09 9.79 5.95
N ALA A 138 6.95 9.74 4.94
CA ALA A 138 8.00 8.72 4.81
C ALA A 138 9.01 8.81 5.97
N ARG A 139 9.49 10.03 6.29
CA ARG A 139 10.36 10.29 7.44
C ARG A 139 9.72 9.84 8.75
N HIS A 140 8.45 10.23 8.94
CA HIS A 140 7.71 9.85 10.13
C HIS A 140 7.50 8.33 10.24
N PHE A 141 7.23 7.64 9.13
CA PHE A 141 7.12 6.19 9.12
C PHE A 141 8.45 5.50 9.45
N ALA A 142 9.56 5.98 8.88
CA ALA A 142 10.90 5.46 9.16
C ALA A 142 11.29 5.60 10.64
N GLU A 143 11.05 6.78 11.22
CA GLU A 143 11.30 7.01 12.65
C GLU A 143 10.39 6.12 13.52
N TRP A 144 9.10 6.04 13.19
CA TRP A 144 8.16 5.21 13.93
C TRP A 144 8.54 3.72 13.89
N ALA A 145 8.93 3.20 12.72
CA ALA A 145 9.33 1.81 12.55
C ALA A 145 10.58 1.46 13.37
N LEU A 146 11.54 2.39 13.45
CA LEU A 146 12.73 2.26 14.29
C LEU A 146 12.37 2.27 15.78
N LEU A 147 11.55 3.23 16.22
CA LEU A 147 11.13 3.36 17.62
C LEU A 147 10.31 2.16 18.11
N THR A 148 9.47 1.59 17.24
CA THR A 148 8.66 0.41 17.54
C THR A 148 9.37 -0.90 17.25
N ARG A 149 10.64 -0.84 16.81
CA ARG A 149 11.50 -2.00 16.49
C ARG A 149 10.84 -2.97 15.50
N VAL A 150 10.13 -2.44 14.51
CA VAL A 150 9.46 -3.23 13.47
C VAL A 150 10.52 -3.96 12.64
N PRO A 151 10.42 -5.28 12.48
CA PRO A 151 11.36 -6.01 11.65
C PRO A 151 11.11 -5.72 10.17
N VAL A 152 12.18 -5.75 9.35
CA VAL A 152 12.11 -5.52 7.90
C VAL A 152 11.10 -6.46 7.21
N HIS A 153 11.07 -7.73 7.62
CA HIS A 153 10.15 -8.73 7.09
C HIS A 153 8.70 -8.56 7.58
N GLY A 154 8.47 -7.77 8.63
CA GLY A 154 7.14 -7.49 9.19
C GLY A 154 6.44 -6.28 8.56
N ILE A 155 7.03 -5.64 7.55
CA ILE A 155 6.46 -4.46 6.90
C ILE A 155 5.38 -4.88 5.90
N ASN A 156 4.12 -4.80 6.33
CA ASN A 156 2.93 -5.09 5.53
C ASN A 156 1.83 -4.03 5.75
N GLU A 157 0.66 -4.24 5.13
CA GLU A 157 -0.47 -3.33 5.27
C GLU A 157 -0.94 -3.19 6.73
N ALA A 158 -0.87 -4.25 7.56
CA ALA A 158 -1.22 -4.17 8.98
C ALA A 158 -0.26 -3.24 9.75
N THR A 159 1.04 -3.28 9.42
CA THR A 159 2.05 -2.38 9.96
C THR A 159 1.79 -0.92 9.54
N ILE A 160 1.45 -0.68 8.28
CA ILE A 160 1.03 0.65 7.79
C ILE A 160 -0.22 1.14 8.54
N ASP A 161 -1.15 0.24 8.82
CA ASP A 161 -2.39 0.51 9.54
C ASP A 161 -2.16 0.86 11.02
N HIS A 162 -1.25 0.13 11.66
CA HIS A 162 -0.79 0.43 13.01
C HIS A 162 -0.12 1.81 13.05
N PHE A 163 0.78 2.11 12.10
CA PHE A 163 1.34 3.44 11.94
C PHE A 163 0.27 4.51 11.72
N ALA A 164 -0.75 4.27 10.90
CA ALA A 164 -1.74 5.30 10.64
C ALA A 164 -2.51 5.71 11.91
N ARG A 165 -2.83 4.73 12.77
CA ARG A 165 -3.64 4.89 13.99
C ARG A 165 -2.81 5.26 15.23
N HIS A 166 -1.48 5.23 15.16
CA HIS A 166 -0.68 5.46 16.36
C HIS A 166 -0.84 6.89 16.91
N ASN A 167 -0.79 6.99 18.24
CA ASN A 167 -0.72 8.27 18.94
C ASN A 167 0.69 8.85 18.76
N CYS A 168 0.79 9.87 17.92
CA CYS A 168 2.06 10.45 17.47
C CYS A 168 2.90 10.96 18.65
N ARG A 169 3.96 10.20 18.97
CA ARG A 169 4.97 10.51 19.98
C ARG A 169 6.38 10.55 19.39
N CYS A 170 6.51 10.39 18.08
CA CYS A 170 7.76 10.44 17.33
C CYS A 170 8.42 11.83 17.46
N GLY A 171 9.76 11.88 17.42
CA GLY A 171 10.57 13.06 17.68
C GLY A 171 10.56 14.09 16.56
N GLU A 172 10.18 13.71 15.33
CA GLU A 172 9.94 14.69 14.27
C GLU A 172 8.74 15.58 14.60
N LYS A 173 8.94 16.90 14.49
CA LYS A 173 7.93 17.96 14.70
C LYS A 173 6.82 17.89 13.63
N THR A 174 6.02 16.83 13.62
CA THR A 174 4.87 16.71 12.73
C THR A 174 3.66 17.36 13.40
N LYS A 175 3.32 18.55 12.89
CA LYS A 175 2.21 19.47 13.28
C LYS A 175 1.26 18.92 14.36
N HIS A 176 1.48 19.32 15.62
CA HIS A 176 0.42 19.28 16.63
C HIS A 176 -0.75 20.15 16.16
N GLY A 177 -1.91 19.53 16.00
CA GLY A 177 -3.16 20.22 15.72
C GLY A 177 -4.30 19.26 16.04
N LYS A 178 -5.41 19.78 16.54
CA LYS A 178 -6.60 19.00 16.91
C LYS A 178 -7.05 18.11 15.75
N ASP A 179 -7.56 16.93 16.10
CA ASP A 179 -8.21 16.00 15.18
C ASP A 179 -9.32 16.71 14.41
N MET A 180 -9.08 16.96 13.13
CA MET A 180 -10.14 17.16 12.15
C MET A 180 -10.37 15.78 11.50
N LEU A 181 -11.32 15.04 12.06
CA LEU A 181 -12.00 13.86 11.52
C LEU A 181 -11.31 13.17 10.31
N GLY A 182 -10.50 12.14 10.57
CA GLY A 182 -10.14 11.08 9.60
C GLY A 182 -9.18 11.44 8.45
N SER A 183 -9.00 12.71 8.09
CA SER A 183 -8.14 13.14 6.97
C SER A 183 -6.65 12.85 7.21
N ARG A 184 -6.19 13.00 8.45
CA ARG A 184 -4.80 12.70 8.84
C ARG A 184 -4.44 11.22 8.72
N LEU A 185 -5.34 10.31 9.11
CA LEU A 185 -5.10 8.87 8.99
C LEU A 185 -4.95 8.46 7.52
N LYS A 186 -5.81 8.98 6.65
CA LYS A 186 -5.74 8.73 5.20
C LYS A 186 -4.41 9.20 4.61
N ASN A 187 -3.93 10.38 5.00
CA ASN A 187 -2.67 10.93 4.51
C ASN A 187 -1.45 10.15 5.04
N ARG A 188 -1.46 9.74 6.32
CA ARG A 188 -0.43 8.86 6.90
C ARG A 188 -0.34 7.54 6.16
N ARG A 189 -1.48 6.85 5.96
CA ARG A 189 -1.55 5.60 5.18
C ARG A 189 -0.98 5.81 3.78
N ARG A 190 -1.43 6.85 3.08
CA ARG A 190 -1.03 7.12 1.70
C ARG A 190 0.47 7.35 1.58
N GLY A 191 1.05 8.18 2.46
CA GLY A 191 2.48 8.46 2.46
C GLY A 191 3.32 7.22 2.82
N ALA A 192 2.94 6.50 3.88
CA ALA A 192 3.63 5.27 4.28
C ALA A 192 3.54 4.20 3.18
N ARG A 193 2.37 3.98 2.59
CA ARG A 193 2.19 3.01 1.49
C ARG A 193 3.02 3.39 0.26
N ALA A 194 3.11 4.68 -0.09
CA ALA A 194 3.95 5.13 -1.19
C ALA A 194 5.44 4.85 -0.92
N PHE A 195 5.90 5.05 0.31
CA PHE A 195 7.28 4.75 0.71
C PHE A 195 7.57 3.24 0.77
N VAL A 196 6.67 2.45 1.36
CA VAL A 196 6.78 0.98 1.40
C VAL A 196 6.78 0.39 -0.01
N ARG A 197 5.94 0.91 -0.91
CA ARG A 197 5.97 0.51 -2.33
C ARG A 197 7.32 0.82 -2.96
N PHE A 198 7.86 2.02 -2.75
CA PHE A 198 9.20 2.37 -3.22
C PHE A 198 10.25 1.36 -2.71
N LEU A 199 10.25 1.05 -1.42
CA LEU A 199 11.19 0.09 -0.84
C LEU A 199 11.07 -1.31 -1.47
N ARG A 200 9.84 -1.75 -1.81
CA ARG A 200 9.62 -3.03 -2.50
C ARG A 200 10.08 -3.00 -3.95
N ASP A 201 9.79 -1.92 -4.67
CA ASP A 201 10.18 -1.74 -6.07
C ASP A 201 11.71 -1.77 -6.25
N GLU A 202 12.45 -1.23 -5.26
CA GLU A 202 13.93 -1.26 -5.22
C GLU A 202 14.49 -2.55 -4.59
N GLY A 203 13.65 -3.51 -4.18
CA GLY A 203 14.09 -4.76 -3.54
C GLY A 203 14.70 -4.60 -2.14
N LEU A 204 14.47 -3.48 -1.47
CA LEU A 204 15.06 -3.14 -0.15
C LEU A 204 14.31 -3.77 1.02
N ILE A 205 13.06 -4.18 0.80
CA ILE A 205 12.28 -4.99 1.73
C ILE A 205 11.68 -6.18 0.96
N PRO A 206 11.39 -7.31 1.63
CA PRO A 206 10.78 -8.46 0.98
C PRO A 206 9.52 -8.06 0.20
N PRO A 207 9.27 -8.68 -0.97
CA PRO A 207 8.03 -8.45 -1.69
C PRO A 207 6.86 -8.75 -0.74
N GLU A 208 5.76 -8.01 -0.90
CA GLU A 208 4.54 -8.31 -0.17
C GLU A 208 4.19 -9.77 -0.43
N ALA A 209 4.17 -10.58 0.63
CA ALA A 209 3.56 -11.90 0.54
C ALA A 209 2.17 -11.67 -0.07
N PRO A 210 1.83 -12.36 -1.18
CA PRO A 210 0.62 -12.07 -1.93
C PRO A 210 -0.56 -11.95 -0.98
N ASP A 211 -1.35 -10.88 -1.14
CA ASP A 211 -2.50 -10.54 -0.29
C ASP A 211 -3.20 -11.82 0.18
N CYS A 212 -3.19 -12.03 1.50
CA CYS A 212 -3.82 -13.14 2.21
C CYS A 212 -5.35 -13.10 2.17
N VAL A 213 -5.93 -12.71 1.03
CA VAL A 213 -7.33 -13.00 0.64
C VAL A 213 -7.43 -14.37 -0.04
N THR A 214 -6.29 -14.95 -0.43
CA THR A 214 -6.20 -16.40 -0.64
C THR A 214 -5.72 -16.98 0.68
N THR A 215 -6.65 -17.38 1.54
CA THR A 215 -6.41 -18.55 2.39
C THR A 215 -5.74 -19.58 1.47
N CYS A 216 -4.47 -19.92 1.72
CA CYS A 216 -3.68 -20.86 0.91
C CYS A 216 -4.24 -22.27 1.05
N ASP A 217 -5.52 -22.44 0.71
CA ASP A 217 -6.08 -23.74 0.45
C ASP A 217 -5.32 -24.28 -0.76
N PRO A 218 -4.63 -25.42 -0.63
CA PRO A 218 -3.89 -26.04 -1.72
C PRO A 218 -4.75 -26.18 -2.99
N ARG A 219 -6.06 -26.42 -2.83
CA ARG A 219 -7.03 -26.57 -3.93
C ARG A 219 -7.16 -25.30 -4.77
N LEU A 220 -7.15 -24.13 -4.15
CA LEU A 220 -7.22 -22.85 -4.86
C LEU A 220 -5.89 -22.49 -5.52
N THR A 221 -4.77 -22.91 -4.92
CA THR A 221 -3.44 -22.70 -5.47
C THR A 221 -3.28 -23.49 -6.78
N GLU A 222 -3.58 -24.79 -6.76
CA GLU A 222 -3.55 -25.65 -7.96
C GLU A 222 -4.54 -25.17 -9.03
N PHE A 223 -5.74 -24.78 -8.62
CA PHE A 223 -6.72 -24.21 -9.55
C PHE A 223 -6.22 -22.91 -10.21
N SER A 224 -5.54 -22.05 -9.45
CA SER A 224 -4.97 -20.81 -9.99
C SER A 224 -3.90 -21.08 -11.05
N GLU A 225 -3.04 -22.09 -10.83
CA GLU A 225 -2.02 -22.49 -11.79
C GLU A 225 -2.65 -23.06 -13.06
N TRP A 226 -3.64 -23.94 -12.90
CA TRP A 226 -4.38 -24.52 -14.02
C TRP A 226 -5.09 -23.45 -14.85
N LEU A 227 -5.73 -22.46 -14.22
CA LEU A 227 -6.34 -21.34 -14.94
C LEU A 227 -5.31 -20.56 -15.77
N ARG A 228 -4.10 -20.35 -15.26
CA ARG A 228 -3.03 -19.63 -15.97
C ARG A 228 -2.44 -20.46 -17.10
N ARG A 229 -2.06 -21.72 -16.83
CA ARG A 229 -1.35 -22.59 -17.78
C ARG A 229 -2.27 -23.12 -18.87
N GLU A 230 -3.40 -23.74 -18.50
CA GLU A 230 -4.26 -24.46 -19.45
C GLU A 230 -5.30 -23.55 -20.11
N ARG A 231 -5.83 -22.57 -19.38
CA ARG A 231 -6.88 -21.68 -19.90
C ARG A 231 -6.39 -20.32 -20.38
N GLY A 232 -5.14 -19.96 -20.09
CA GLY A 232 -4.54 -18.70 -20.52
C GLY A 232 -5.29 -17.44 -20.08
N VAL A 233 -6.04 -17.50 -18.98
CA VAL A 233 -6.85 -16.35 -18.51
C VAL A 233 -5.99 -15.26 -17.87
N THR A 234 -6.48 -14.02 -17.89
CA THR A 234 -5.76 -12.87 -17.31
C THR A 234 -5.67 -12.94 -15.80
N HIS A 235 -4.67 -12.28 -15.21
CA HIS A 235 -4.47 -12.21 -13.75
C HIS A 235 -5.74 -11.74 -13.01
N GLU A 236 -6.42 -10.72 -13.54
CA GLU A 236 -7.66 -10.21 -12.94
C GLU A 236 -8.81 -11.22 -13.00
N THR A 237 -8.86 -12.03 -14.06
CA THR A 237 -9.84 -13.11 -14.16
C THR A 237 -9.56 -14.19 -13.12
N VAL A 238 -8.29 -14.58 -12.95
CA VAL A 238 -7.87 -15.53 -11.90
C VAL A 238 -8.25 -14.99 -10.52
N ARG A 239 -7.90 -13.75 -10.21
CA ARG A 239 -8.23 -13.11 -8.93
C ARG A 239 -9.73 -13.16 -8.63
N ARG A 240 -10.55 -12.81 -9.61
CA ARG A 240 -12.02 -12.86 -9.49
C ARG A 240 -12.55 -14.28 -9.30
N PHE A 241 -11.95 -15.26 -9.97
CA PHE A 241 -12.33 -16.67 -9.86
C PHE A 241 -11.98 -17.23 -8.48
N LEU A 242 -10.77 -16.96 -7.99
CA LEU A 242 -10.33 -17.39 -6.65
C LEU A 242 -11.19 -16.77 -5.56
N TYR A 243 -11.46 -15.46 -5.65
CA TYR A 243 -12.34 -14.78 -4.70
C TYR A 243 -13.73 -15.40 -4.66
N GLU A 244 -14.32 -15.69 -5.82
CA GLU A 244 -15.64 -16.30 -5.88
C GLU A 244 -15.61 -17.76 -5.41
N ALA A 245 -14.57 -18.53 -5.74
CA ALA A 245 -14.42 -19.92 -5.32
C ALA A 245 -14.24 -20.05 -3.80
N ASN A 246 -13.44 -19.18 -3.19
CA ASN A 246 -13.19 -19.17 -1.75
C ASN A 246 -14.48 -19.02 -0.92
N ARG A 247 -15.53 -18.40 -1.48
CA ARG A 247 -16.82 -18.21 -0.77
C ARG A 247 -17.60 -19.50 -0.52
N TRP A 248 -17.43 -20.51 -1.37
CA TRP A 248 -18.22 -21.73 -1.33
C TRP A 248 -17.38 -23.01 -1.26
N LEU A 249 -16.05 -22.88 -1.25
CA LEU A 249 -15.13 -24.01 -1.27
C LEU A 249 -15.37 -24.95 -0.07
N ASP A 250 -15.58 -24.39 1.12
CA ASP A 250 -15.87 -25.16 2.33
C ASP A 250 -17.23 -25.86 2.24
N SER A 251 -18.20 -25.26 1.54
CA SER A 251 -19.52 -25.85 1.33
C SER A 251 -19.51 -27.06 0.39
N LEU A 252 -18.47 -27.23 -0.44
CA LEU A 252 -18.30 -28.45 -1.23
C LEU A 252 -17.76 -29.62 -0.41
N GLY A 253 -17.16 -29.36 0.75
CA GLY A 253 -16.49 -30.35 1.59
C GLY A 253 -14.97 -30.28 1.51
N ALA A 254 -14.30 -31.06 2.36
CA ALA A 254 -12.84 -31.02 2.50
C ALA A 254 -12.11 -31.63 1.28
N THR A 255 -12.59 -32.76 0.75
CA THR A 255 -11.93 -33.44 -0.37
C THR A 255 -12.77 -33.43 -1.65
N PRO A 256 -12.16 -33.30 -2.84
CA PRO A 256 -12.88 -33.34 -4.12
C PRO A 256 -13.63 -34.65 -4.41
N LYS A 257 -13.23 -35.76 -3.77
CA LYS A 257 -13.87 -37.06 -3.92
C LYS A 257 -15.24 -37.11 -3.24
N ASP A 258 -15.44 -36.30 -2.21
CA ASP A 258 -16.68 -36.25 -1.42
C ASP A 258 -17.70 -35.26 -1.98
N TYR A 259 -17.37 -34.59 -3.09
CA TYR A 259 -18.26 -33.60 -3.70
C TYR A 259 -19.56 -34.26 -4.14
N ASN A 260 -20.67 -33.72 -3.64
CA ASN A 260 -21.99 -34.26 -3.93
C ASN A 260 -22.86 -33.24 -4.69
N ALA A 261 -23.84 -33.76 -5.42
CA ALA A 261 -24.73 -32.95 -6.24
C ALA A 261 -25.61 -31.99 -5.41
N ALA A 262 -25.91 -32.33 -4.15
CA ALA A 262 -26.73 -31.49 -3.27
C ALA A 262 -25.99 -30.21 -2.84
N ALA A 263 -24.71 -30.32 -2.47
CA ALA A 263 -23.82 -29.21 -2.15
C ALA A 263 -23.61 -28.29 -3.36
N ILE A 264 -23.39 -28.87 -4.54
CA ILE A 264 -23.25 -28.10 -5.78
C ILE A 264 -24.52 -27.27 -6.07
N ARG A 265 -25.71 -27.88 -5.92
CA ARG A 265 -26.99 -27.18 -6.11
C ARG A 265 -27.20 -26.12 -5.04
N SER A 266 -26.92 -26.42 -3.77
CA SER A 266 -27.12 -25.47 -2.67
C SER A 266 -26.24 -24.23 -2.83
N ILE A 267 -25.01 -24.36 -3.35
CA ILE A 267 -24.16 -23.21 -3.66
C ILE A 267 -24.85 -22.26 -4.63
N VAL A 268 -25.53 -22.76 -5.66
CA VAL A 268 -26.18 -21.90 -6.65
C VAL A 268 -27.52 -21.36 -6.16
N LEU A 269 -28.27 -22.14 -5.40
CA LEU A 269 -29.62 -21.79 -4.92
C LEU A 269 -29.60 -20.91 -3.67
N ASN A 270 -28.67 -21.13 -2.75
CA ASN A 270 -28.57 -20.40 -1.49
C ASN A 270 -27.68 -19.14 -1.64
N GLN A 271 -27.91 -18.39 -2.72
CA GLN A 271 -27.28 -17.08 -2.89
C GLN A 271 -28.12 -16.06 -2.13
N GLY A 272 -27.48 -15.27 -1.25
CA GLY A 272 -28.18 -14.24 -0.49
C GLY A 272 -28.92 -13.24 -1.39
N GLU A 273 -30.05 -12.72 -0.91
CA GLU A 273 -30.99 -11.87 -1.68
C GLU A 273 -30.32 -10.61 -2.25
N GLU A 274 -29.27 -10.10 -1.62
CA GLU A 274 -28.51 -8.93 -2.07
C GLU A 274 -27.69 -9.17 -3.35
N ARG A 275 -27.54 -10.42 -3.80
CA ARG A 275 -26.69 -10.72 -4.96
C ARG A 275 -27.42 -10.51 -6.28
N SER A 276 -26.82 -9.65 -7.11
CA SER A 276 -27.28 -9.46 -8.48
C SER A 276 -27.27 -10.75 -9.30
N ARG A 277 -28.17 -10.85 -10.29
CA ARG A 277 -28.20 -11.95 -11.27
C ARG A 277 -26.85 -12.17 -11.97
N SER A 278 -26.11 -11.10 -12.24
CA SER A 278 -24.76 -11.16 -12.82
C SER A 278 -23.74 -11.81 -11.89
N SER A 279 -23.87 -11.58 -10.59
CA SER A 279 -23.02 -12.20 -9.57
C SER A 279 -23.31 -13.69 -9.44
N VAL A 280 -24.58 -14.11 -9.43
CA VAL A 280 -24.96 -15.54 -9.41
C VAL A 280 -24.46 -16.26 -10.68
N ARG A 281 -24.56 -15.62 -11.84
CA ARG A 281 -23.98 -16.15 -13.09
C ARG A 281 -22.46 -16.33 -13.02
N MET A 282 -21.76 -15.41 -12.36
CA MET A 282 -20.33 -15.55 -12.10
C MET A 282 -20.06 -16.77 -11.22
N THR A 283 -20.82 -16.96 -10.13
CA THR A 283 -20.73 -18.15 -9.28
C THR A 283 -20.87 -19.44 -10.10
N VAL A 284 -21.90 -19.54 -10.95
CA VAL A 284 -22.10 -20.71 -11.83
C VAL A 284 -20.92 -20.91 -12.80
N THR A 285 -20.38 -19.82 -13.35
CA THR A 285 -19.25 -19.86 -14.29
C THR A 285 -17.97 -20.36 -13.61
N VAL A 286 -17.68 -19.85 -12.41
CA VAL A 286 -16.50 -20.23 -11.62
C VAL A 286 -16.66 -21.67 -11.12
N LEU A 287 -17.83 -22.04 -10.62
CA LEU A 287 -18.13 -23.40 -10.13
C LEU A 287 -17.94 -24.45 -11.24
N ARG A 288 -18.45 -24.20 -12.45
CA ARG A 288 -18.22 -25.09 -13.60
C ARG A 288 -16.75 -25.16 -14.00
N ALA A 289 -16.03 -24.05 -13.95
CA ALA A 289 -14.61 -24.04 -14.26
C ALA A 289 -13.79 -24.84 -13.23
N PHE A 290 -14.13 -24.71 -11.94
CA PHE A 290 -13.50 -25.43 -10.85
C PHE A 290 -13.78 -26.94 -10.92
N LEU A 291 -15.04 -27.33 -11.12
CA LEU A 291 -15.40 -28.75 -11.28
C LEU A 291 -14.69 -29.38 -12.50
N ARG A 292 -14.57 -28.65 -13.62
CA ARG A 292 -13.79 -29.13 -14.77
C ARG A 292 -12.31 -29.35 -14.42
N PHE A 293 -11.72 -28.45 -13.66
CA PHE A 293 -10.35 -28.61 -13.16
C PHE A 293 -10.21 -29.90 -12.34
N THR A 294 -11.08 -30.13 -11.35
CA THR A 294 -11.03 -31.34 -10.52
C THR A 294 -11.32 -32.62 -11.31
N ILE A 295 -12.17 -32.56 -12.34
CA ILE A 295 -12.44 -33.69 -13.24
C ILE A 295 -11.21 -34.03 -14.08
N VAL A 296 -10.52 -33.03 -14.64
CA VAL A 296 -9.29 -33.26 -15.44
C VAL A 296 -8.19 -33.90 -14.57
N GLN A 297 -8.17 -33.61 -13.27
CA GLN A 297 -7.27 -34.26 -12.30
C GLN A 297 -7.77 -35.65 -11.84
N ASN A 298 -8.87 -36.18 -12.39
CA ASN A 298 -9.54 -37.41 -11.97
C ASN A 298 -9.92 -37.45 -10.48
N GLN A 299 -10.15 -36.29 -9.87
CA GLN A 299 -10.45 -36.18 -8.44
C GLN A 299 -11.95 -36.21 -8.13
N CYS A 300 -12.81 -35.96 -9.12
CA CYS A 300 -14.27 -36.03 -8.95
C CYS A 300 -14.98 -36.57 -10.20
N ALA A 301 -16.20 -37.06 -10.01
CA ALA A 301 -16.98 -37.68 -11.08
C ALA A 301 -17.43 -36.66 -12.13
N PRO A 302 -17.26 -36.94 -13.45
CA PRO A 302 -17.72 -36.05 -14.53
C PRO A 302 -19.21 -35.68 -14.47
N SER A 303 -20.02 -36.58 -13.90
CA SER A 303 -21.47 -36.40 -13.75
C SER A 303 -21.85 -35.19 -12.88
N LEU A 304 -20.97 -34.75 -11.97
CA LEU A 304 -21.22 -33.61 -11.09
C LEU A 304 -21.35 -32.28 -11.83
N LEU A 305 -20.83 -32.16 -13.06
CA LEU A 305 -21.04 -30.97 -13.89
C LEU A 305 -22.51 -30.75 -14.23
N TYR A 306 -23.29 -31.83 -14.39
CA TYR A 306 -24.73 -31.77 -14.66
C TYR A 306 -25.53 -31.36 -13.43
N ALA A 307 -24.95 -31.45 -12.23
CA ALA A 307 -25.60 -30.97 -11.01
C ALA A 307 -25.61 -29.44 -10.91
N VAL A 308 -24.77 -28.72 -11.68
CA VAL A 308 -24.74 -27.26 -11.66
C VAL A 308 -25.92 -26.70 -12.44
N PRO A 309 -26.88 -26.02 -11.78
CA PRO A 309 -28.03 -25.44 -12.46
C PRO A 309 -27.62 -24.49 -13.57
N SER A 310 -28.36 -24.52 -14.68
CA SER A 310 -28.20 -23.53 -15.72
C SER A 310 -28.64 -22.17 -15.23
N ALA A 311 -27.73 -21.20 -15.22
CA ALA A 311 -28.11 -19.81 -15.01
C ALA A 311 -28.96 -19.36 -16.19
N VAL A 312 -30.29 -19.39 -16.04
CA VAL A 312 -31.23 -19.00 -17.09
C VAL A 312 -31.03 -17.52 -17.38
N SER A 313 -30.34 -17.22 -18.48
CA SER A 313 -30.28 -15.88 -19.06
C SER A 313 -31.28 -15.86 -20.21
N ARG A 314 -32.50 -15.39 -19.97
CA ARG A 314 -33.44 -15.13 -21.06
C ARG A 314 -32.79 -14.08 -21.98
N LYS A 315 -32.50 -14.46 -23.24
CA LYS A 315 -32.04 -13.50 -24.25
C LYS A 315 -33.07 -12.36 -24.34
N LEU A 316 -32.62 -11.12 -24.45
CA LEU A 316 -33.49 -9.93 -24.53
C LEU A 316 -34.32 -9.63 -23.26
N SER A 317 -34.02 -10.23 -22.10
CA SER A 317 -34.73 -9.89 -20.84
C SER A 317 -34.59 -8.42 -20.42
N THR A 318 -33.68 -7.70 -21.06
CA THR A 318 -33.47 -6.27 -20.90
C THR A 318 -32.89 -5.76 -22.21
N VAL A 319 -33.57 -4.83 -22.87
CA VAL A 319 -32.97 -4.06 -23.96
C VAL A 319 -32.00 -3.07 -23.29
N PRO A 320 -30.69 -3.10 -23.62
CA PRO A 320 -29.78 -2.09 -23.10
C PRO A 320 -30.32 -0.71 -23.45
N PRO A 321 -30.36 0.25 -22.50
CA PRO A 321 -30.80 1.59 -22.83
C PRO A 321 -29.92 2.14 -23.95
N THR A 322 -30.52 2.48 -25.08
CA THR A 322 -29.83 3.10 -26.21
C THR A 322 -29.78 4.60 -25.99
N ILE A 323 -28.60 5.20 -26.13
CA ILE A 323 -28.45 6.66 -26.09
C ILE A 323 -28.66 7.18 -27.50
N LEU A 324 -29.54 8.19 -27.65
CA LEU A 324 -29.77 8.84 -28.94
C LEU A 324 -28.48 9.52 -29.42
N ARG A 325 -28.23 9.47 -30.74
CA ARG A 325 -27.06 10.11 -31.35
C ARG A 325 -26.94 11.58 -30.99
N THR A 326 -28.04 12.32 -31.02
CA THR A 326 -28.09 13.73 -30.61
C THR A 326 -27.55 13.93 -29.19
N LYS A 327 -27.93 13.05 -28.27
CA LYS A 327 -27.44 13.10 -26.88
C LYS A 327 -25.96 12.77 -26.76
N ILE A 328 -25.44 11.87 -27.60
CA ILE A 328 -23.99 11.59 -27.66
C ILE A 328 -23.24 12.83 -28.14
N GLU A 329 -23.71 13.51 -29.19
CA GLU A 329 -23.07 14.74 -29.67
C GLU A 329 -23.15 15.87 -28.61
N GLU A 330 -24.26 16.01 -27.88
CA GLU A 330 -24.35 16.94 -26.74
C GLU A 330 -23.30 16.64 -25.65
N ILE A 331 -23.11 15.36 -25.32
CA ILE A 331 -22.10 14.94 -24.33
C ILE A 331 -20.70 15.29 -24.82
N ILE A 332 -20.37 14.99 -26.08
CA ILE A 332 -19.07 15.32 -26.67
C ILE A 332 -18.86 16.84 -26.70
N ALA A 333 -19.89 17.61 -27.06
CA ALA A 333 -19.85 19.07 -27.11
C ALA A 333 -19.77 19.73 -25.72
N SER A 334 -20.25 19.06 -24.67
CA SER A 334 -20.16 19.56 -23.29
C SER A 334 -18.73 19.53 -22.73
N CYS A 335 -17.84 18.72 -23.32
CA CYS A 335 -16.43 18.75 -22.98
C CYS A 335 -15.77 19.97 -23.66
N GLY A 336 -15.28 20.89 -22.83
CA GLY A 336 -14.51 22.02 -23.31
C GLY A 336 -13.20 21.62 -24.01
N THR A 337 -12.42 22.62 -24.37
CA THR A 337 -11.10 22.45 -25.01
C THR A 337 -10.03 23.30 -24.33
N LYS A 338 -10.28 23.74 -23.09
CA LYS A 338 -9.41 24.72 -22.41
C LYS A 338 -8.56 24.10 -21.32
N THR A 339 -9.08 23.10 -20.61
CA THR A 339 -8.34 22.45 -19.54
C THR A 339 -7.74 21.12 -19.98
N PRO A 340 -6.61 20.69 -19.37
CA PRO A 340 -6.03 19.37 -19.62
C PRO A 340 -7.01 18.21 -19.47
N VAL A 341 -7.93 18.30 -18.50
CA VAL A 341 -8.96 17.28 -18.24
C VAL A 341 -9.94 17.22 -19.40
N GLU A 342 -10.45 18.38 -19.83
CA GLU A 342 -11.44 18.46 -20.90
C GLU A 342 -10.88 17.95 -22.24
N ILE A 343 -9.67 18.35 -22.61
CA ILE A 343 -9.02 17.94 -23.86
C ILE A 343 -8.82 16.41 -23.88
N ARG A 344 -8.30 15.84 -22.79
CA ARG A 344 -8.13 14.39 -22.66
C ARG A 344 -9.46 13.66 -22.74
N ASP A 345 -10.45 14.11 -21.96
CA ASP A 345 -11.74 13.41 -21.85
C ASP A 345 -12.52 13.50 -23.17
N ARG A 346 -12.40 14.60 -23.91
CA ARG A 346 -12.96 14.74 -25.27
C ARG A 346 -12.38 13.71 -26.23
N ALA A 347 -11.06 13.51 -26.24
CA ALA A 347 -10.43 12.49 -27.08
C ALA A 347 -10.90 11.07 -26.70
N ILE A 348 -11.01 10.76 -25.41
CA ILE A 348 -11.54 9.47 -24.93
C ILE A 348 -12.99 9.27 -25.39
N LEU A 349 -13.85 10.29 -25.24
CA LEU A 349 -15.26 10.20 -25.64
C LEU A 349 -15.43 9.99 -27.15
N LEU A 350 -14.62 10.65 -27.97
CA LEU A 350 -14.64 10.46 -29.43
C LEU A 350 -14.24 9.02 -29.82
N LEU A 351 -13.21 8.46 -29.18
CA LEU A 351 -12.85 7.05 -29.40
C LEU A 351 -13.95 6.07 -28.97
N LEU A 352 -14.62 6.34 -27.84
CA LEU A 352 -15.76 5.55 -27.39
C LEU A 352 -16.94 5.64 -28.38
N ALA A 353 -17.29 6.86 -28.80
CA ALA A 353 -18.50 7.11 -29.58
C ALA A 353 -18.35 6.76 -31.06
N ARG A 354 -17.19 7.04 -31.66
CA ARG A 354 -16.97 6.89 -33.12
C ARG A 354 -16.37 5.54 -33.50
N LEU A 355 -15.56 4.94 -32.62
CA LEU A 355 -14.88 3.67 -32.88
C LEU A 355 -15.37 2.51 -32.02
N ALA A 356 -16.31 2.76 -31.09
CA ALA A 356 -16.86 1.75 -30.19
C ALA A 356 -15.78 0.98 -29.41
N LEU A 357 -14.64 1.65 -29.13
CA LEU A 357 -13.56 1.05 -28.36
C LEU A 357 -14.04 0.77 -26.94
N ARG A 358 -13.56 -0.31 -26.31
CA ARG A 358 -13.83 -0.52 -24.89
C ARG A 358 -12.89 0.34 -24.07
N ALA A 359 -13.31 0.70 -22.86
CA ALA A 359 -12.46 1.43 -21.92
C ALA A 359 -11.09 0.74 -21.69
N GLY A 360 -11.07 -0.60 -21.69
CA GLY A 360 -9.84 -1.37 -21.58
C GLY A 360 -8.92 -1.26 -22.79
N ASP A 361 -9.47 -1.06 -23.99
CA ASP A 361 -8.70 -0.88 -25.23
C ASP A 361 -8.08 0.53 -25.24
N ILE A 362 -8.87 1.56 -24.89
CA ILE A 362 -8.41 2.95 -24.77
C ILE A 362 -7.32 3.09 -23.70
N TRP A 363 -7.52 2.47 -22.53
CA TRP A 363 -6.54 2.48 -21.44
C TRP A 363 -5.20 1.84 -21.80
N GLN A 364 -5.22 0.82 -22.67
CA GLN A 364 -4.02 0.08 -23.07
C GLN A 364 -3.38 0.63 -24.35
N LEU A 365 -4.03 1.58 -25.03
CA LEU A 365 -3.57 2.14 -26.29
C LEU A 365 -2.19 2.79 -26.13
N ARG A 366 -1.25 2.42 -26.99
CA ARG A 366 0.10 2.99 -27.01
C ARG A 366 0.27 3.95 -28.18
N LEU A 367 1.23 4.87 -28.06
CA LEU A 367 1.59 5.80 -29.13
C LEU A 367 2.03 5.05 -30.40
N SER A 368 2.66 3.89 -30.24
CA SER A 368 3.08 3.00 -31.34
C SER A 368 1.92 2.25 -32.02
N ASP A 369 0.72 2.29 -31.46
CA ASP A 369 -0.48 1.69 -32.05
C ASP A 369 -1.20 2.64 -33.00
N ILE A 370 -0.77 3.91 -33.09
CA ILE A 370 -1.34 4.92 -33.98
C ILE A 370 -0.49 5.00 -35.25
N ASP A 371 -1.04 4.54 -36.37
CA ASP A 371 -0.48 4.79 -37.69
C ASP A 371 -1.10 6.08 -38.25
N TRP A 372 -0.40 7.20 -38.05
CA TRP A 372 -0.82 8.50 -38.54
C TRP A 372 -0.79 8.62 -40.06
N ARG A 373 0.07 7.88 -40.75
CA ARG A 373 0.18 7.94 -42.22
C ARG A 373 -0.99 7.24 -42.89
N ALA A 374 -1.41 6.11 -42.33
CA ALA A 374 -2.55 5.36 -42.82
C ALA A 374 -3.88 5.77 -42.15
N SER A 375 -3.86 6.70 -41.19
CA SER A 375 -4.98 7.08 -40.32
C SER A 375 -5.66 5.85 -39.71
N ARG A 376 -4.88 4.97 -39.05
CA ARG A 376 -5.38 3.71 -38.46
C ARG A 376 -4.90 3.52 -37.02
N LEU A 377 -5.75 2.92 -36.21
CA LEU A 377 -5.44 2.45 -34.86
C LEU A 377 -5.32 0.92 -34.85
N ARG A 378 -4.23 0.41 -34.27
CA ARG A 378 -4.06 -1.00 -33.97
C ARG A 378 -4.61 -1.32 -32.59
N LEU A 379 -5.52 -2.30 -32.54
CA LEU A 379 -6.17 -2.72 -31.31
C LEU A 379 -5.86 -4.18 -31.01
N HIS A 380 -5.49 -4.47 -29.76
CA HIS A 380 -5.28 -5.83 -29.28
C HIS A 380 -6.55 -6.36 -28.60
N GLY A 381 -7.36 -7.12 -29.34
CA GLY A 381 -8.67 -7.57 -28.85
C GLY A 381 -8.61 -8.70 -27.81
N LYS A 382 -9.77 -9.00 -27.21
CA LYS A 382 -9.99 -10.06 -26.18
C LYS A 382 -9.51 -11.46 -26.60
N ALA A 383 -9.33 -11.72 -27.89
CA ALA A 383 -8.85 -12.99 -28.44
C ALA A 383 -7.36 -12.98 -28.84
N ARG A 384 -6.58 -11.97 -28.40
CA ARG A 384 -5.20 -11.72 -28.86
C ARG A 384 -5.09 -11.57 -30.39
N ARG A 385 -6.18 -11.15 -31.04
CA ARG A 385 -6.20 -10.81 -32.46
C ARG A 385 -6.07 -9.31 -32.60
N GLU A 386 -5.19 -8.91 -33.50
CA GLU A 386 -5.00 -7.52 -33.86
C GLU A 386 -6.06 -7.11 -34.88
N VAL A 387 -6.62 -5.92 -34.68
CA VAL A 387 -7.56 -5.30 -35.61
C VAL A 387 -7.08 -3.89 -35.90
N LEU A 388 -7.05 -3.52 -37.18
CA LEU A 388 -6.80 -2.15 -37.61
C LEU A 388 -8.15 -1.48 -37.88
N VAL A 389 -8.38 -0.33 -37.23
CA VAL A 389 -9.58 0.48 -37.46
C VAL A 389 -9.19 1.86 -37.98
N PRO A 390 -9.90 2.41 -38.97
CA PRO A 390 -9.62 3.76 -39.48
C PRO A 390 -9.95 4.80 -38.39
N ILE A 391 -9.17 5.88 -38.32
CA ILE A 391 -9.37 6.98 -37.37
C ILE A 391 -10.23 8.06 -38.04
N PRO A 392 -11.43 8.37 -37.51
CA PRO A 392 -12.22 9.50 -37.96
C PRO A 392 -11.48 10.82 -37.71
N GLN A 393 -11.60 11.78 -38.62
CA GLN A 393 -10.84 13.04 -38.56
C GLN A 393 -10.96 13.72 -37.20
N ASP A 394 -12.17 13.87 -36.67
CA ASP A 394 -12.41 14.55 -35.41
C ASP A 394 -11.81 13.83 -34.19
N ALA A 395 -11.78 12.50 -34.20
CA ALA A 395 -11.09 11.69 -33.20
C ALA A 395 -9.56 11.80 -33.33
N GLY A 396 -9.05 11.86 -34.56
CA GLY A 396 -7.63 12.06 -34.86
C GLY A 396 -7.15 13.43 -34.38
N ASP A 397 -7.88 14.50 -34.70
CA ASP A 397 -7.59 15.86 -34.26
C ASP A 397 -7.57 15.95 -32.73
N ALA A 398 -8.58 15.37 -32.07
CA ALA A 398 -8.65 15.36 -30.60
C ALA A 398 -7.50 14.59 -29.95
N LEU A 399 -7.11 13.46 -30.55
CA LEU A 399 -5.94 12.69 -30.12
C LEU A 399 -4.66 13.50 -30.27
N LEU A 400 -4.48 14.17 -31.40
CA LEU A 400 -3.31 14.98 -31.68
C LEU A 400 -3.19 16.15 -30.70
N THR A 401 -4.26 16.93 -30.51
CA THR A 401 -4.32 18.01 -29.51
C THR A 401 -3.97 17.49 -28.12
N TYR A 402 -4.49 16.33 -27.72
CA TYR A 402 -4.14 15.76 -26.41
C TYR A 402 -2.65 15.38 -26.34
N ILE A 403 -2.12 14.70 -27.36
CA ILE A 403 -0.73 14.19 -27.37
C ILE A 403 0.29 15.33 -27.42
N GLU A 404 0.04 16.37 -28.22
CA GLU A 404 0.96 17.48 -28.43
C GLU A 404 0.86 18.55 -27.33
N ASP A 405 -0.37 18.94 -26.95
CA ASP A 405 -0.56 20.13 -26.11
C ASP A 405 -0.70 19.82 -24.61
N VAL A 406 -1.14 18.60 -24.26
CA VAL A 406 -1.60 18.29 -22.91
C VAL A 406 -0.87 17.11 -22.26
N ARG A 407 -0.53 16.07 -23.03
CA ARG A 407 0.03 14.84 -22.52
C ARG A 407 1.40 15.14 -21.88
N PRO A 408 1.58 14.87 -20.58
CA PRO A 408 2.87 15.09 -19.92
C PRO A 408 4.00 14.28 -20.58
N VAL A 409 5.20 14.87 -20.64
CA VAL A 409 6.40 14.17 -21.12
C VAL A 409 6.85 13.17 -20.07
N VAL A 410 6.59 11.89 -20.33
CA VAL A 410 6.92 10.77 -19.44
C VAL A 410 7.40 9.56 -20.24
N THR A 411 8.08 8.64 -19.56
CA THR A 411 8.70 7.44 -20.18
C THR A 411 7.71 6.39 -20.68
N THR A 412 6.47 6.37 -20.16
CA THR A 412 5.45 5.42 -20.62
C THR A 412 5.00 5.76 -22.04
N ASP A 413 4.75 4.72 -22.84
CA ASP A 413 4.30 4.82 -24.23
C ASP A 413 2.77 4.82 -24.36
N ARG A 414 2.02 4.74 -23.24
CA ARG A 414 0.55 4.83 -23.26
C ARG A 414 0.09 6.19 -23.74
N VAL A 415 -0.94 6.20 -24.58
CA VAL A 415 -1.56 7.44 -25.07
C VAL A 415 -2.14 8.20 -23.87
N PHE A 416 -3.11 7.63 -23.19
CA PHE A 416 -3.85 8.29 -22.13
C PHE A 416 -3.22 8.09 -20.75
N LEU A 417 -3.07 9.20 -20.03
CA LEU A 417 -2.50 9.24 -18.69
C LEU A 417 -3.47 9.89 -17.70
N ARG A 418 -3.23 9.63 -16.41
CA ARG A 418 -3.87 10.42 -15.35
C ARG A 418 -3.47 11.89 -15.46
N ILE A 419 -4.39 12.82 -15.20
CA ILE A 419 -4.09 14.26 -15.16
C ILE A 419 -3.27 14.63 -13.91
N GLN A 420 -3.43 13.87 -12.83
CA GLN A 420 -2.66 14.06 -11.61
C GLN A 420 -1.55 13.02 -11.52
N ALA A 421 -0.36 13.48 -11.13
CA ALA A 421 0.76 12.61 -10.82
C ALA A 421 0.39 11.56 -9.75
N PRO A 422 0.90 10.32 -9.82
CA PRO A 422 1.84 9.82 -10.82
C PRO A 422 1.18 9.67 -12.19
N PHE A 423 1.84 10.12 -13.25
CA PHE A 423 1.37 9.93 -14.62
C PHE A 423 1.59 8.46 -15.03
N THR A 424 0.52 7.66 -15.06
CA THR A 424 0.55 6.20 -15.32
C THR A 424 -0.59 5.75 -16.20
#